data_AF-A0A1E4SFH5-F1
#
_entry.id   AF-A0A1E4SFH5-F1
#
_cell.length_a   1.000
_cell.length_b   1.000
_cell.length_c   1.000
_cell.angle_alpha   90.00
_cell.angle_beta   90.00
_cell.angle_gamma   90.00
#
_symmetry.space_group_name_H-M   'P 1'
#
loop_
_entity.id
_entity.type
_entity.pdbx_description
1 polymer ?
#
loop_
_entity_poly.entity_id
_entity_poly.type
_entity_poly.pdbx_seq_one_letter_code
_entity_poly.pdbx_strand_id
1 'polypeptide(L)'
;MSSTVVGALACQKNSFLKTFQTSVVSSREYVPLETSRDKQNKNQKKKKVETPHQVKYAVELKDTILFPEGGGQPFDMGTIKLPTNEVIEVQSVLRDKLTALHITDKPVAPGTEVTLNVDWKRRIDFMQQHTGQHLLSAVFDTYNLETLSWSMGEMINYIELPEKVSDDIVNEVNEKVNDLILEGLPISVSTPDAHGGEIDTSHIPDDYDLSKGIIRVVKIGDLDTNPCCGTHLSSTSQIQAISLLHQTNVRGGHSRLHFLCGSRVYQYLRQQNQILKNVSGNYLSCQIEEVPEKVEALNANYRKSQSRESTLLKELAAIEASKVFEKFSKSEKLVDFIYKPENNPEFITLAQKELATLINTNTGSGVDLTDKQTLILFNGDYPSGTGGMVKVLGPKAEEVQTELKKRISNLKGGGKGTSFQGKIGKYEKGEIESVFSYLENLE
;
A
#
# COMPACT_ATOMS: atom_id res chain seq x y z
N MET A 1 19.36 -24.45 38.59
CA MET A 1 20.36 -24.04 37.56
C MET A 1 19.92 -22.68 37.03
N SER A 2 20.84 -21.75 36.80
CA SER A 2 20.51 -20.44 36.23
C SER A 2 20.56 -20.47 34.69
N SER A 3 19.67 -19.73 34.05
CA SER A 3 19.70 -19.50 32.60
C SER A 3 20.80 -18.52 32.21
N THR A 4 21.25 -18.62 30.96
CA THR A 4 22.21 -17.70 30.34
C THR A 4 21.51 -16.38 30.05
N VAL A 5 22.17 -15.28 30.38
CA VAL A 5 21.59 -13.94 30.22
C VAL A 5 21.57 -13.50 28.75
N VAL A 6 20.55 -12.72 28.38
CA VAL A 6 20.48 -12.01 27.10
C VAL A 6 21.68 -11.06 26.98
N GLY A 7 22.40 -11.19 25.87
CA GLY A 7 23.73 -10.62 25.66
C GLY A 7 24.84 -11.69 25.63
N ALA A 8 24.57 -12.90 26.12
CA ALA A 8 25.53 -14.01 26.11
C ALA A 8 24.91 -15.36 25.67
N LEU A 9 23.73 -15.34 25.07
CA LEU A 9 23.08 -16.54 24.57
C LEU A 9 23.92 -17.22 23.48
N ALA A 10 23.74 -18.53 23.28
CA ALA A 10 24.44 -19.28 22.25
C ALA A 10 24.26 -18.68 20.84
N CYS A 11 23.05 -18.21 20.48
CA CYS A 11 22.81 -17.51 19.21
C CYS A 11 23.55 -16.17 19.07
N GLN A 12 23.86 -15.51 20.18
CA GLN A 12 24.58 -14.23 20.21
C GLN A 12 26.10 -14.44 20.21
N LYS A 13 26.58 -15.56 20.75
CA LYS A 13 27.99 -15.97 20.65
C LYS A 13 28.33 -16.51 19.27
N ASN A 14 27.43 -17.33 18.70
CA ASN A 14 27.57 -17.87 17.36
C ASN A 14 26.21 -17.93 16.66
N SER A 15 25.96 -16.94 15.79
CA SER A 15 24.69 -16.80 15.08
C SER A 15 24.46 -17.86 13.99
N PHE A 16 25.45 -18.69 13.67
CA PHE A 16 25.37 -19.75 12.66
C PHE A 16 25.02 -21.13 13.23
N LEU A 17 24.83 -21.24 14.55
CA LEU A 17 24.34 -22.48 15.15
C LEU A 17 22.91 -22.79 14.67
N LYS A 18 22.75 -23.94 14.02
CA LYS A 18 21.45 -24.43 13.52
C LYS A 18 20.76 -25.39 14.48
N THR A 19 21.57 -26.12 15.24
CA THR A 19 21.12 -27.12 16.21
C THR A 19 21.94 -26.96 17.50
N PHE A 20 21.31 -27.13 18.65
CA PHE A 20 21.96 -26.95 19.95
C PHE A 20 21.30 -27.77 21.04
N GLN A 21 22.12 -28.44 21.86
CA GLN A 21 21.66 -29.18 23.03
C GLN A 21 21.67 -28.29 24.26
N THR A 22 20.60 -28.33 25.04
CA THR A 22 20.42 -27.52 26.25
C THR A 22 19.44 -28.21 27.19
N SER A 23 19.29 -27.68 28.41
CA SER A 23 18.37 -28.22 29.39
C SER A 23 17.28 -27.23 29.79
N VAL A 24 16.10 -27.74 30.12
CA VAL A 24 14.97 -26.94 30.58
C VAL A 24 15.20 -26.50 32.03
N VAL A 25 15.15 -25.21 32.29
CA VAL A 25 15.26 -24.62 33.64
C VAL A 25 13.89 -24.53 34.29
N SER A 26 12.90 -24.01 33.58
CA SER A 26 11.53 -23.88 34.07
C SER A 26 10.52 -23.99 32.93
N SER A 27 9.30 -24.43 33.24
CA SER A 27 8.17 -24.45 32.31
C SER A 27 6.91 -24.11 33.09
N ARG A 28 6.27 -23.00 32.74
CA ARG A 28 5.09 -22.47 33.44
C ARG A 28 4.02 -22.07 32.45
N GLU A 29 2.77 -22.03 32.88
CA GLU A 29 1.70 -21.46 32.05
C GLU A 29 2.05 -20.01 31.68
N TYR A 30 1.94 -19.69 30.39
CA TYR A 30 2.26 -18.37 29.88
C TYR A 30 1.09 -17.43 30.13
N VAL A 31 1.32 -16.42 30.96
CA VAL A 31 0.43 -15.27 31.11
C VAL A 31 1.00 -14.13 30.26
N PRO A 32 0.24 -13.60 29.28
CA PRO A 32 0.70 -12.48 28.46
C PRO A 32 1.13 -11.29 29.31
N LEU A 33 2.32 -10.76 29.03
CA LEU A 33 2.82 -9.55 29.68
C LEU A 33 1.96 -8.34 29.25
N GLU A 34 1.58 -7.47 30.19
CA GLU A 34 0.82 -6.25 29.89
C GLU A 34 1.64 -5.34 28.96
N THR A 35 1.16 -5.07 27.74
CA THR A 35 1.83 -4.15 26.82
C THR A 35 1.69 -2.69 27.30
N SER A 36 2.56 -1.80 26.82
CA SER A 36 2.45 -0.35 27.08
C SER A 36 1.10 0.23 26.61
N ARG A 37 0.49 -0.35 25.55
CA ARG A 37 -0.86 -0.03 25.09
C ARG A 37 -1.95 -0.57 26.03
N ASP A 38 -1.74 -1.72 26.66
CA ASP A 38 -2.67 -2.27 27.65
C ASP A 38 -2.63 -1.45 28.95
N LYS A 39 -1.45 -0.96 29.33
CA LYS A 39 -1.28 -0.02 30.46
C LYS A 39 -1.96 1.33 30.21
N GLN A 40 -1.88 1.88 28.99
CA GLN A 40 -2.56 3.12 28.60
C GLN A 40 -4.10 2.97 28.53
N ASN A 41 -4.61 1.78 28.23
CA ASN A 41 -6.05 1.52 28.08
C ASN A 41 -6.77 1.07 29.37
N LYS A 42 -6.13 1.12 30.54
CA LYS A 42 -6.77 0.74 31.82
C LYS A 42 -8.07 1.50 32.15
N ASN A 43 -8.33 2.63 31.49
CA ASN A 43 -9.56 3.43 31.66
C ASN A 43 -10.70 3.13 30.67
N GLN A 44 -10.56 2.19 29.72
CA GLN A 44 -11.65 1.82 28.81
C GLN A 44 -11.99 0.33 28.92
N LYS A 45 -13.17 0.03 29.48
CA LYS A 45 -13.74 -1.33 29.57
C LYS A 45 -13.79 -1.99 28.18
N LYS A 46 -12.89 -2.94 27.90
CA LYS A 46 -12.99 -3.81 26.72
C LYS A 46 -13.94 -4.97 26.99
N LYS A 47 -14.91 -5.16 26.08
CA LYS A 47 -15.69 -6.40 25.93
C LYS A 47 -14.74 -7.56 25.63
N LYS A 48 -14.72 -8.59 26.48
CA LYS A 48 -14.04 -9.87 26.22
C LYS A 48 -14.72 -10.55 25.03
N VAL A 49 -13.96 -10.82 23.98
CA VAL A 49 -14.32 -11.80 22.95
C VAL A 49 -13.74 -13.13 23.43
N GLU A 50 -14.61 -14.09 23.72
CA GLU A 50 -14.24 -15.45 24.12
C GLU A 50 -13.82 -16.27 22.89
N THR A 51 -12.54 -16.21 22.54
CA THR A 51 -11.90 -17.28 21.77
C THR A 51 -11.37 -18.34 22.73
N PRO A 52 -11.46 -19.65 22.38
CA PRO A 52 -10.93 -20.72 23.22
C PRO A 52 -9.46 -20.44 23.54
N HIS A 53 -9.13 -20.17 24.80
CA HIS A 53 -7.75 -19.98 25.21
C HIS A 53 -7.09 -21.35 25.20
N GLN A 54 -6.38 -21.66 24.11
CA GLN A 54 -5.42 -22.75 24.13
C GLN A 54 -4.33 -22.36 25.13
N VAL A 55 -4.20 -23.13 26.21
CA VAL A 55 -3.19 -22.89 27.25
C VAL A 55 -1.82 -22.94 26.58
N LYS A 56 -1.02 -21.89 26.79
CA LYS A 56 0.36 -21.79 26.30
C LYS A 56 1.32 -21.90 27.47
N TYR A 57 2.56 -22.27 27.19
CA TYR A 57 3.60 -22.42 28.19
C TYR A 57 4.80 -21.55 27.86
N ALA A 58 5.42 -20.96 28.88
CA ALA A 58 6.69 -20.27 28.80
C ALA A 58 7.78 -21.20 29.32
N VAL A 59 8.62 -21.67 28.39
CA VAL A 59 9.74 -22.57 28.65
C VAL A 59 11.04 -21.76 28.71
N GLU A 60 11.70 -21.81 29.86
CA GLU A 60 13.01 -21.23 30.08
C GLU A 60 14.09 -22.31 29.90
N LEU A 61 15.09 -22.01 29.07
CA LEU A 61 16.20 -22.92 28.79
C LEU A 61 17.48 -22.41 29.44
N LYS A 62 18.40 -23.32 29.75
CA LYS A 62 19.70 -22.98 30.33
C LYS A 62 20.52 -22.07 29.41
N ASP A 63 20.46 -22.34 28.11
CA ASP A 63 20.97 -21.50 27.03
C ASP A 63 20.13 -21.79 25.78
N THR A 64 20.11 -20.87 24.81
CA THR A 64 19.29 -21.01 23.60
C THR A 64 19.99 -20.50 22.35
N ILE A 65 19.72 -21.20 21.24
CA ILE A 65 20.04 -20.71 19.90
C ILE A 65 18.88 -20.02 19.22
N LEU A 66 17.72 -19.89 19.85
CA LEU A 66 16.59 -19.13 19.30
C LEU A 66 16.66 -17.71 19.87
N PHE A 67 16.92 -16.72 19.01
CA PHE A 67 17.08 -15.33 19.41
C PHE A 67 15.74 -14.78 19.93
N PRO A 68 15.69 -14.24 21.16
CA PRO A 68 14.56 -13.42 21.59
C PRO A 68 14.55 -12.13 20.79
N GLU A 69 13.38 -11.53 20.58
CA GLU A 69 13.32 -10.20 19.95
C GLU A 69 14.23 -9.17 20.64
N GLY A 70 14.83 -8.26 19.85
CA GLY A 70 15.74 -7.22 20.38
C GLY A 70 16.42 -6.38 19.30
N GLY A 71 16.70 -5.11 19.60
CA GLY A 71 17.44 -4.21 18.71
C GLY A 71 16.75 -3.94 17.37
N GLY A 72 15.42 -4.10 17.29
CA GLY A 72 14.66 -4.01 16.03
C GLY A 72 14.58 -5.32 15.23
N GLN A 73 15.33 -6.36 15.62
CA GLN A 73 15.25 -7.68 15.02
C GLN A 73 14.13 -8.52 15.67
N PRO A 74 13.21 -9.11 14.88
CA PRO A 74 12.18 -10.00 15.39
C PRO A 74 12.75 -11.32 15.91
N PHE A 75 11.97 -12.01 16.75
CA PHE A 75 12.35 -13.31 17.30
C PHE A 75 12.51 -14.40 16.23
N ASP A 76 13.34 -15.39 16.54
CA ASP A 76 13.45 -16.61 15.75
C ASP A 76 12.29 -17.57 15.99
N MET A 77 12.01 -18.35 14.94
CA MET A 77 11.17 -19.54 15.02
C MET A 77 12.05 -20.78 15.03
N GLY A 78 11.49 -21.89 15.50
CA GLY A 78 12.20 -23.15 15.59
C GLY A 78 11.43 -24.22 16.35
N THR A 79 12.14 -25.27 16.74
CA THR A 79 11.56 -26.41 17.45
C THR A 79 12.42 -26.85 18.63
N ILE A 80 11.77 -27.45 19.62
CA ILE A 80 12.36 -28.14 20.75
C ILE A 80 12.11 -29.64 20.56
N LYS A 81 13.17 -30.42 20.33
CA LYS A 81 13.11 -31.87 20.24
C LYS A 81 13.44 -32.50 21.59
N LEU A 82 12.52 -33.33 22.10
CA LEU A 82 12.65 -34.06 23.36
C LEU A 82 13.42 -35.38 23.15
N PRO A 83 13.93 -36.00 24.24
CA PRO A 83 14.53 -37.33 24.19
C PRO A 83 13.58 -38.42 23.68
N THR A 84 12.27 -38.23 23.85
CA THR A 84 11.20 -39.09 23.33
C THR A 84 11.04 -39.02 21.81
N ASN A 85 11.83 -38.19 21.12
CA ASN A 85 11.67 -37.78 19.73
C ASN A 85 10.42 -36.94 19.42
N GLU A 86 9.65 -36.55 20.44
CA GLU A 86 8.61 -35.54 20.27
C GLU A 86 9.24 -34.20 19.87
N VAL A 87 8.61 -33.50 18.94
CA VAL A 87 9.02 -32.18 18.46
C VAL A 87 7.93 -31.18 18.80
N ILE A 88 8.30 -30.13 19.53
CA ILE A 88 7.42 -29.05 19.96
C ILE A 88 7.80 -27.80 19.17
N GLU A 89 6.82 -27.14 18.56
CA GLU A 89 7.05 -25.88 17.85
C GLU A 89 7.16 -24.70 18.83
N VAL A 90 8.13 -23.83 18.60
CA VAL A 90 8.27 -22.58 19.33
C VAL A 90 7.55 -21.48 18.56
N GLN A 91 6.48 -20.95 19.16
CA GLN A 91 5.61 -19.96 18.53
C GLN A 91 6.21 -18.55 18.58
N SER A 92 6.90 -18.22 19.66
CA SER A 92 7.66 -16.99 19.82
C SER A 92 8.74 -17.14 20.88
N VAL A 93 9.76 -16.28 20.81
CA VAL A 93 10.78 -16.15 21.85
C VAL A 93 10.77 -14.71 22.36
N LEU A 94 10.44 -14.54 23.64
CA LEU A 94 10.27 -13.24 24.26
C LEU A 94 11.43 -12.96 25.20
N ARG A 95 11.84 -11.69 25.29
CA ARG A 95 12.76 -11.22 26.32
C ARG A 95 11.97 -10.84 27.56
N ASP A 96 12.27 -11.48 28.69
CA ASP A 96 11.83 -11.06 30.01
C ASP A 96 13.07 -10.62 30.80
N LYS A 97 13.33 -9.31 30.81
CA LYS A 97 14.55 -8.69 31.35
C LYS A 97 15.82 -9.26 30.70
N LEU A 98 16.52 -10.15 31.41
CA LEU A 98 17.75 -10.81 30.98
C LEU A 98 17.52 -12.28 30.59
N THR A 99 16.28 -12.77 30.58
CA THR A 99 15.96 -14.17 30.29
C THR A 99 15.22 -14.30 28.96
N ALA A 100 15.50 -15.36 28.21
CA ALA A 100 14.76 -15.74 27.01
C ALA A 100 13.66 -16.77 27.34
N LEU A 101 12.41 -16.44 27.03
CA LEU A 101 11.25 -17.30 27.24
C LEU A 101 10.71 -17.82 25.92
N HIS A 102 10.58 -19.14 25.79
CA HIS A 102 10.09 -19.81 24.59
C HIS A 102 8.61 -20.15 24.78
N ILE A 103 7.76 -19.61 23.92
CA ILE A 103 6.31 -19.83 24.01
C ILE A 103 5.93 -21.06 23.18
N THR A 104 5.35 -22.04 23.85
CA THR A 104 4.97 -23.34 23.26
C THR A 104 3.52 -23.70 23.59
N ASP A 105 2.95 -24.65 22.85
CA ASP A 105 1.62 -25.23 23.10
C ASP A 105 1.64 -26.34 24.17
N LYS A 106 2.82 -26.89 24.47
CA LYS A 106 3.03 -27.95 25.45
C LYS A 106 4.09 -27.55 26.49
N PRO A 107 3.94 -27.98 27.76
CA PRO A 107 4.98 -27.79 28.75
C PRO A 107 6.13 -28.76 28.49
N VAL A 108 7.32 -28.42 28.97
CA VAL A 108 8.46 -29.34 28.99
C VAL A 108 8.98 -29.47 30.42
N ALA A 109 9.16 -30.68 30.91
CA ALA A 109 9.54 -30.90 32.31
C ALA A 109 10.90 -30.26 32.62
N PRO A 110 11.04 -29.49 33.72
CA PRO A 110 12.34 -28.97 34.18
C PRO A 110 13.38 -30.09 34.34
N GLY A 111 14.62 -29.82 33.97
CA GLY A 111 15.72 -30.78 33.96
C GLY A 111 15.79 -31.67 32.72
N THR A 112 14.82 -31.59 31.80
CA THR A 112 14.86 -32.34 30.53
C THR A 112 15.95 -31.80 29.62
N GLU A 113 16.81 -32.67 29.11
CA GLU A 113 17.75 -32.35 28.03
C GLU A 113 17.01 -32.34 26.68
N VAL A 114 17.12 -31.24 25.95
CA VAL A 114 16.41 -31.01 24.68
C VAL A 114 17.36 -30.55 23.60
N THR A 115 16.99 -30.80 22.34
CA THR A 115 17.71 -30.31 21.17
C THR A 115 16.89 -29.24 20.45
N LEU A 116 17.43 -28.04 20.35
CA LEU A 116 16.84 -26.94 19.60
C LEU A 116 17.20 -27.03 18.13
N ASN A 117 16.26 -26.68 17.26
CA ASN A 117 16.53 -26.43 15.84
C ASN A 117 15.93 -25.09 15.44
N VAL A 118 16.73 -24.22 14.81
CA VAL A 118 16.25 -22.92 14.31
C VAL A 118 15.62 -23.06 12.93
N ASP A 119 14.59 -22.27 12.64
CA ASP A 119 14.22 -21.97 11.26
C ASP A 119 15.36 -21.18 10.61
N TRP A 120 16.26 -21.91 9.94
CA TRP A 120 17.45 -21.33 9.35
C TRP A 120 17.12 -20.33 8.23
N LYS A 121 16.03 -20.53 7.49
CA LYS A 121 15.65 -19.64 6.39
C LYS A 121 15.24 -18.28 6.94
N ARG A 122 14.47 -18.25 8.03
CA ARG A 122 14.12 -17.03 8.75
C ARG A 122 15.35 -16.38 9.38
N ARG A 123 16.19 -17.16 10.07
CA ARG A 123 17.41 -16.65 10.72
C ARG A 123 18.32 -15.93 9.74
N ILE A 124 18.65 -16.58 8.62
CA ILE A 124 19.60 -15.99 7.67
C ILE A 124 19.02 -14.72 7.02
N ASP A 125 17.72 -14.69 6.73
CA ASP A 125 17.03 -13.50 6.24
C ASP A 125 17.16 -12.32 7.22
N PHE A 126 16.90 -12.56 8.50
CA PHE A 126 17.02 -11.52 9.52
C PHE A 126 18.45 -11.05 9.74
N MET A 127 19.43 -11.96 9.73
CA MET A 127 20.85 -11.59 9.79
C MET A 127 21.25 -10.73 8.59
N GLN A 128 20.75 -11.03 7.39
CA GLN A 128 20.98 -10.20 6.18
C GLN A 128 20.39 -8.80 6.34
N GLN A 129 19.15 -8.69 6.81
CA GLN A 129 18.49 -7.38 6.99
C GLN A 129 19.19 -6.54 8.07
N HIS A 130 19.53 -7.16 9.19
CA HIS A 130 20.14 -6.47 10.33
C HIS A 130 21.56 -6.03 10.00
N THR A 131 22.38 -6.93 9.45
CA THR A 131 23.74 -6.56 9.04
C THR A 131 23.73 -5.51 7.92
N GLY A 132 22.81 -5.64 6.95
CA GLY A 132 22.64 -4.67 5.88
C GLY A 132 22.23 -3.29 6.39
N GLN A 133 21.41 -3.23 7.45
CA GLN A 133 21.09 -1.97 8.12
C GLN A 133 22.34 -1.31 8.74
N HIS A 134 23.15 -2.06 9.49
CA HIS A 134 24.38 -1.51 10.10
C HIS A 134 25.32 -0.97 9.04
N LEU A 135 25.52 -1.73 7.96
CA LEU A 135 26.35 -1.29 6.84
C LEU A 135 25.80 -0.04 6.16
N LEU A 136 24.48 0.03 5.96
CA LEU A 136 23.81 1.19 5.36
C LEU A 136 23.96 2.44 6.25
N SER A 137 23.72 2.31 7.56
CA SER A 137 23.86 3.40 8.53
C SER A 137 25.29 3.91 8.58
N ALA A 138 26.28 3.02 8.66
CA ALA A 138 27.69 3.40 8.67
C ALA A 138 28.11 4.17 7.42
N VAL A 139 27.54 3.85 6.25
CA VAL A 139 27.77 4.65 5.04
C VAL A 139 27.11 6.01 5.13
N PHE A 140 25.86 6.10 5.58
CA PHE A 140 25.16 7.39 5.75
C PHE A 140 25.82 8.31 6.79
N ASP A 141 26.42 7.75 7.82
CA ASP A 141 27.18 8.53 8.82
C ASP A 141 28.34 9.29 8.17
N THR A 142 28.94 8.75 7.09
CA THR A 142 29.98 9.48 6.31
C THR A 142 29.46 10.72 5.58
N TYR A 143 28.14 10.87 5.47
CA TYR A 143 27.44 12.04 4.92
C TYR A 143 26.82 12.92 6.02
N ASN A 144 27.12 12.68 7.30
CA ASN A 144 26.47 13.32 8.46
C ASN A 144 24.94 13.10 8.50
N LEU A 145 24.47 11.95 8.01
CA LEU A 145 23.06 11.58 8.00
C LEU A 145 22.82 10.41 8.96
N GLU A 146 22.84 10.71 10.26
CA GLU A 146 22.62 9.73 11.33
C GLU A 146 21.31 8.94 11.13
N THR A 147 21.35 7.64 11.44
CA THR A 147 20.14 6.83 11.54
C THR A 147 19.43 7.05 12.86
N LEU A 148 18.30 7.76 12.83
CA LEU A 148 17.51 8.10 14.02
C LEU A 148 16.72 6.91 14.57
N SER A 149 16.25 6.03 13.67
CA SER A 149 15.58 4.78 14.02
C SER A 149 15.55 3.85 12.81
N TRP A 150 15.19 2.59 13.02
CA TRP A 150 14.96 1.65 11.93
C TRP A 150 13.86 0.66 12.26
N SER A 151 13.37 -0.03 11.25
CA SER A 151 12.40 -1.11 11.40
C SER A 151 12.65 -2.21 10.39
N MET A 152 12.69 -3.45 10.88
CA MET A 152 12.65 -4.64 10.04
C MET A 152 11.21 -5.03 9.74
N GLY A 153 10.74 -4.77 8.52
CA GLY A 153 9.43 -5.25 8.07
C GLY A 153 9.48 -6.71 7.61
N GLU A 154 8.34 -7.24 7.18
CA GLU A 154 8.26 -8.60 6.61
C GLU A 154 9.06 -8.73 5.31
N MET A 155 8.95 -7.73 4.44
CA MET A 155 9.61 -7.69 3.13
C MET A 155 10.52 -6.46 2.99
N ILE A 156 10.00 -5.28 3.33
CA ILE A 156 10.70 -4.00 3.19
C ILE A 156 11.03 -3.45 4.57
N ASN A 157 12.28 -3.04 4.74
CA ASN A 157 12.77 -2.36 5.94
C ASN A 157 12.82 -0.85 5.69
N TYR A 158 12.99 -0.05 6.75
CA TYR A 158 13.37 1.34 6.59
C TYR A 158 14.36 1.78 7.67
N ILE A 159 15.19 2.76 7.32
CA ILE A 159 15.88 3.63 8.28
C ILE A 159 15.22 5.02 8.25
N GLU A 160 15.16 5.70 9.38
CA GLU A 160 14.72 7.09 9.49
C GLU A 160 15.95 7.99 9.55
N LEU A 161 16.01 8.96 8.63
CA LEU A 161 17.07 9.94 8.46
C LEU A 161 16.56 11.33 8.86
N PRO A 162 17.43 12.24 9.32
CA PRO A 162 17.03 13.58 9.79
C PRO A 162 16.36 14.43 8.72
N GLU A 163 16.63 14.16 7.45
CA GLU A 163 16.03 14.87 6.32
C GLU A 163 15.86 13.97 5.09
N LYS A 164 15.11 14.46 4.09
CA LYS A 164 14.99 13.78 2.79
C LYS A 164 16.28 13.93 2.00
N VAL A 165 16.82 12.79 1.58
CA VAL A 165 18.05 12.73 0.78
C VAL A 165 17.72 12.87 -0.70
N SER A 166 18.61 13.49 -1.48
CA SER A 166 18.44 13.58 -2.94
C SER A 166 18.59 12.22 -3.61
N ASP A 167 17.99 12.03 -4.78
CA ASP A 167 18.08 10.76 -5.50
C ASP A 167 19.53 10.45 -5.93
N ASP A 168 20.34 11.48 -6.22
CA ASP A 168 21.76 11.33 -6.54
C ASP A 168 22.55 10.73 -5.37
N ILE A 169 22.37 11.25 -4.15
CA ILE A 169 23.03 10.71 -2.95
C ILE A 169 22.51 9.31 -2.63
N VAL A 170 21.20 9.04 -2.81
CA VAL A 170 20.65 7.69 -2.62
C VAL A 170 21.30 6.70 -3.57
N ASN A 171 21.49 7.07 -4.84
CA ASN A 171 22.16 6.20 -5.81
C ASN A 171 23.64 5.97 -5.45
N GLU A 172 24.36 7.02 -5.08
CA GLU A 172 25.76 6.94 -4.64
C GLU A 172 25.92 6.02 -3.42
N VAL A 173 25.07 6.17 -2.41
CA VAL A 173 25.06 5.31 -1.22
C VAL A 173 24.70 3.87 -1.58
N ASN A 174 23.72 3.66 -2.47
CA ASN A 174 23.34 2.32 -2.92
C ASN A 174 24.53 1.59 -3.60
N GLU A 175 25.28 2.28 -4.45
CA GLU A 175 26.48 1.75 -5.09
C GLU A 175 27.56 1.45 -4.06
N LYS A 176 27.92 2.44 -3.23
CA LYS A 176 28.96 2.32 -2.20
C LYS A 176 28.69 1.17 -1.22
N VAL A 177 27.44 0.97 -0.78
CA VAL A 177 27.11 -0.14 0.11
C VAL A 177 27.26 -1.49 -0.61
N ASN A 178 26.87 -1.60 -1.88
CA ASN A 178 27.05 -2.84 -2.64
C ASN A 178 28.53 -3.12 -2.95
N ASP A 179 29.37 -2.10 -3.13
CA ASP A 179 30.82 -2.26 -3.25
C ASP A 179 31.43 -2.82 -1.95
N LEU A 180 31.03 -2.30 -0.79
CA LEU A 180 31.46 -2.83 0.51
C LEU A 180 30.96 -4.27 0.77
N ILE A 181 29.81 -4.65 0.21
CA ILE A 181 29.32 -6.04 0.20
C ILE A 181 30.26 -6.90 -0.66
N LEU A 182 30.63 -6.43 -1.85
CA LEU A 182 31.54 -7.12 -2.75
C LEU A 182 32.95 -7.31 -2.15
N GLU A 183 33.45 -6.29 -1.45
CA GLU A 183 34.74 -6.35 -0.74
C GLU A 183 34.76 -7.43 0.37
N GLY A 184 33.61 -7.74 0.96
CA GLY A 184 33.49 -8.84 1.92
C GLY A 184 34.14 -8.56 3.28
N LEU A 185 34.05 -7.32 3.77
CA LEU A 185 34.58 -6.90 5.07
C LEU A 185 34.21 -7.87 6.21
N PRO A 186 35.15 -8.22 7.10
CA PRO A 186 34.89 -9.13 8.21
C PRO A 186 33.98 -8.47 9.26
N ILE A 187 33.10 -9.27 9.84
CA ILE A 187 32.20 -8.84 10.92
C ILE A 187 32.55 -9.62 12.17
N SER A 188 32.80 -8.90 13.25
CA SER A 188 33.18 -9.48 14.54
C SER A 188 32.27 -8.99 15.66
N VAL A 189 32.14 -9.81 16.70
CA VAL A 189 31.34 -9.51 17.89
C VAL A 189 32.25 -9.62 19.10
N SER A 190 32.27 -8.58 19.94
CA SER A 190 33.07 -8.50 21.16
C SER A 190 32.27 -7.89 22.31
N THR A 191 32.86 -7.85 23.51
CA THR A 191 32.31 -7.17 24.70
C THR A 191 33.16 -5.95 25.05
N PRO A 192 32.61 -4.94 25.76
CA PRO A 192 33.33 -3.73 26.17
C PRO A 192 34.69 -4.00 26.82
N ASP A 193 34.74 -4.92 27.79
CA ASP A 193 35.97 -5.26 28.52
C ASP A 193 37.07 -5.83 27.60
N ALA A 194 36.67 -6.50 26.52
CA ALA A 194 37.57 -7.00 25.49
C ALA A 194 37.88 -5.97 24.40
N HIS A 195 37.10 -4.89 24.31
CA HIS A 195 37.17 -3.85 23.29
C HIS A 195 37.93 -2.58 23.78
N GLY A 196 37.98 -2.33 25.08
CA GLY A 196 38.89 -1.35 25.71
C GLY A 196 38.45 0.12 25.67
N GLY A 197 37.16 0.43 25.50
CA GLY A 197 36.65 1.81 25.41
C GLY A 197 35.31 2.05 26.13
N GLU A 198 34.99 3.33 26.38
CA GLU A 198 33.64 3.75 26.78
C GLU A 198 32.69 3.60 25.58
N ILE A 199 31.52 3.03 25.82
CA ILE A 199 30.52 2.75 24.78
C ILE A 199 29.29 3.60 25.04
N ASP A 200 28.73 4.18 23.99
CA ASP A 200 27.45 4.87 24.10
C ASP A 200 26.33 3.87 24.44
N THR A 201 25.74 4.03 25.62
CA THR A 201 24.63 3.20 26.12
C THR A 201 23.27 3.86 25.94
N SER A 202 23.19 5.03 25.29
CA SER A 202 21.97 5.84 25.13
C SER A 202 20.79 5.08 24.48
N HIS A 203 21.08 4.11 23.62
CA HIS A 203 20.10 3.32 22.88
C HIS A 203 19.74 1.97 23.53
N ILE A 204 20.21 1.69 24.75
CA ILE A 204 19.89 0.45 25.47
C ILE A 204 18.52 0.56 26.16
N PRO A 205 17.64 -0.46 26.08
CA PRO A 205 16.34 -0.43 26.75
C PRO A 205 16.43 -0.21 28.26
N ASP A 206 15.54 0.62 28.82
CA ASP A 206 15.49 0.96 30.25
C ASP A 206 15.36 -0.27 31.18
N ASP A 207 14.76 -1.36 30.69
CA ASP A 207 14.56 -2.61 31.45
C ASP A 207 15.76 -3.58 31.38
N TYR A 208 16.84 -3.18 30.70
CA TYR A 208 18.09 -3.93 30.62
C TYR A 208 19.01 -3.55 31.79
N ASP A 209 19.18 -4.48 32.74
CA ASP A 209 20.06 -4.28 33.90
C ASP A 209 21.53 -4.33 33.46
N LEU A 210 22.12 -3.17 33.14
CA LEU A 210 23.52 -3.03 32.73
C LEU A 210 24.53 -3.54 33.77
N SER A 211 24.17 -3.61 35.05
CA SER A 211 25.06 -4.14 36.10
C SER A 211 25.22 -5.66 36.05
N LYS A 212 24.30 -6.36 35.36
CA LYS A 212 24.26 -7.83 35.25
C LYS A 212 24.23 -8.34 33.81
N GLY A 213 23.85 -7.47 32.87
CA GLY A 213 23.82 -7.75 31.43
C GLY A 213 25.21 -7.66 30.80
N ILE A 214 25.29 -8.08 29.55
CA ILE A 214 26.51 -8.05 28.74
C ILE A 214 26.23 -7.21 27.50
N ILE A 215 26.91 -6.07 27.39
CA ILE A 215 26.90 -5.26 26.17
C ILE A 215 27.70 -6.00 25.12
N ARG A 216 27.13 -6.13 23.93
CA ARG A 216 27.80 -6.69 22.75
C ARG A 216 28.09 -5.57 21.77
N VAL A 217 29.31 -5.54 21.27
CA VAL A 217 29.77 -4.61 20.24
C VAL A 217 29.96 -5.40 18.95
N VAL A 218 29.30 -4.95 17.89
CA VAL A 218 29.44 -5.49 16.54
C VAL A 218 30.34 -4.53 15.76
N LYS A 219 31.39 -5.07 15.15
CA LYS A 219 32.35 -4.32 14.35
C LYS A 219 32.33 -4.82 12.91
N ILE A 220 32.19 -3.91 11.95
CA ILE A 220 32.22 -4.19 10.50
C ILE A 220 33.50 -3.59 9.92
N GLY A 221 34.48 -4.44 9.60
CA GLY A 221 35.81 -3.96 9.17
C GLY A 221 36.33 -2.89 10.13
N ASP A 222 36.94 -1.83 9.60
CA ASP A 222 37.22 -0.60 10.36
C ASP A 222 36.20 0.52 10.08
N LEU A 223 35.09 0.18 9.42
CA LEU A 223 34.07 1.13 9.00
C LEU A 223 33.13 1.51 10.15
N ASP A 224 32.72 0.51 10.93
CA ASP A 224 31.68 0.70 11.95
C ASP A 224 31.93 -0.12 13.21
N THR A 225 31.50 0.40 14.35
CA THR A 225 31.57 -0.27 15.65
C THR A 225 30.41 0.20 16.52
N ASN A 226 29.38 -0.65 16.64
CA ASN A 226 28.13 -0.28 17.30
C ASN A 226 27.66 -1.31 18.34
N PRO A 227 27.06 -0.87 19.46
CA PRO A 227 26.41 -1.76 20.42
C PRO A 227 25.18 -2.41 19.79
N CYS A 228 25.17 -3.75 19.72
CA CYS A 228 24.03 -4.47 19.17
C CYS A 228 23.86 -5.85 19.79
N CYS A 229 22.64 -6.16 20.23
CA CYS A 229 22.28 -7.46 20.79
C CYS A 229 21.81 -8.48 19.74
N GLY A 230 21.64 -8.06 18.48
CA GLY A 230 21.13 -8.88 17.37
C GLY A 230 22.09 -9.97 16.88
N THR A 231 21.60 -10.80 15.97
CA THR A 231 22.41 -11.81 15.26
C THR A 231 22.94 -11.22 13.96
N HIS A 232 24.24 -11.39 13.70
CA HIS A 232 24.92 -10.80 12.55
C HIS A 232 25.63 -11.83 11.71
N LEU A 233 25.78 -11.50 10.42
CA LEU A 233 26.63 -12.24 9.49
C LEU A 233 28.11 -12.16 9.92
N SER A 234 28.95 -12.99 9.31
CA SER A 234 30.40 -13.02 9.56
C SER A 234 31.21 -12.20 8.55
N SER A 235 30.61 -11.84 7.41
CA SER A 235 31.19 -10.97 6.39
C SER A 235 30.08 -10.22 5.66
N THR A 236 30.35 -8.99 5.21
CA THR A 236 29.40 -8.20 4.41
C THR A 236 29.01 -8.91 3.11
N SER A 237 29.87 -9.74 2.54
CA SER A 237 29.58 -10.56 1.34
C SER A 237 28.35 -11.46 1.51
N GLN A 238 28.05 -11.88 2.74
CA GLN A 238 26.90 -12.74 3.03
C GLN A 238 25.56 -11.98 3.01
N ILE A 239 25.59 -10.63 2.98
CA ILE A 239 24.42 -9.79 2.69
C ILE A 239 23.96 -10.05 1.25
N GLN A 240 24.88 -10.41 0.34
CA GLN A 240 24.68 -10.67 -1.09
C GLN A 240 24.38 -9.42 -1.92
N ALA A 241 23.37 -8.64 -1.53
CA ALA A 241 23.01 -7.39 -2.18
C ALA A 241 22.15 -6.53 -1.24
N ILE A 242 22.16 -5.23 -1.46
CA ILE A 242 21.15 -4.31 -0.92
C ILE A 242 20.49 -3.54 -2.07
N SER A 243 19.22 -3.19 -1.91
CA SER A 243 18.55 -2.25 -2.80
C SER A 243 17.82 -1.20 -1.98
N LEU A 244 18.14 0.07 -2.26
CA LEU A 244 17.39 1.22 -1.78
C LEU A 244 16.19 1.44 -2.71
N LEU A 245 15.03 1.73 -2.10
CA LEU A 245 13.75 1.83 -2.80
C LEU A 245 13.29 3.29 -2.85
N HIS A 246 12.20 3.59 -2.16
CA HIS A 246 11.59 4.91 -2.12
C HIS A 246 11.80 5.55 -0.75
N GLN A 247 11.57 6.86 -0.70
CA GLN A 247 11.56 7.63 0.54
C GLN A 247 10.16 8.09 0.87
N THR A 248 9.80 8.07 2.17
CA THR A 248 8.54 8.62 2.67
C THR A 248 8.81 9.66 3.75
N ASN A 249 8.26 10.86 3.59
CA ASN A 249 8.37 11.91 4.61
C ASN A 249 7.59 11.54 5.87
N VAL A 250 8.14 11.88 7.04
CA VAL A 250 7.46 11.74 8.33
C VAL A 250 7.42 13.07 9.09
N ARG A 251 6.74 13.09 10.24
CA ARG A 251 6.60 14.31 11.05
C ARG A 251 7.98 14.78 11.54
N GLY A 252 8.19 16.09 11.57
CA GLY A 252 9.44 16.69 12.03
C GLY A 252 10.47 16.96 10.93
N GLY A 253 10.15 16.68 9.67
CA GLY A 253 11.07 16.90 8.54
C GLY A 253 11.95 15.70 8.20
N HIS A 254 11.91 14.65 9.03
CA HIS A 254 12.63 13.41 8.79
C HIS A 254 12.10 12.64 7.58
N SER A 255 12.92 11.73 7.05
CA SER A 255 12.61 10.87 5.91
C SER A 255 12.85 9.40 6.27
N ARG A 256 11.93 8.53 5.88
CA ARG A 256 12.15 7.08 5.94
C ARG A 256 12.61 6.59 4.58
N LEU A 257 13.85 6.11 4.52
CA LEU A 257 14.41 5.47 3.35
C LEU A 257 14.18 3.96 3.44
N HIS A 258 13.43 3.43 2.48
CA HIS A 258 13.08 2.01 2.43
C HIS A 258 14.16 1.21 1.72
N PHE A 259 14.49 0.03 2.27
CA PHE A 259 15.52 -0.84 1.73
C PHE A 259 15.21 -2.31 1.98
N LEU A 260 15.92 -3.18 1.26
CA LEU A 260 15.87 -4.63 1.45
C LEU A 260 17.23 -5.27 1.12
N CYS A 261 17.55 -6.39 1.77
CA CYS A 261 18.85 -7.06 1.65
C CYS A 261 18.72 -8.54 1.27
N GLY A 262 19.75 -9.07 0.61
CA GLY A 262 19.95 -10.49 0.36
C GLY A 262 18.79 -11.18 -0.34
N SER A 263 18.26 -12.24 0.28
CA SER A 263 17.20 -13.05 -0.33
C SER A 263 15.94 -12.24 -0.66
N ARG A 264 15.74 -11.12 0.04
CA ARG A 264 14.64 -10.18 -0.21
C ARG A 264 14.79 -9.40 -1.51
N VAL A 265 16.02 -9.04 -1.88
CA VAL A 265 16.33 -8.40 -3.17
C VAL A 265 15.96 -9.32 -4.32
N TYR A 266 16.36 -10.59 -4.23
CA TYR A 266 16.03 -11.58 -5.25
C TYR A 266 14.52 -11.78 -5.41
N GLN A 267 13.79 -11.90 -4.29
CA GLN A 267 12.33 -12.05 -4.31
C GLN A 267 11.64 -10.84 -4.93
N TYR A 268 12.08 -9.64 -4.54
CA TYR A 268 11.56 -8.39 -5.08
C TYR A 268 11.83 -8.25 -6.58
N LEU A 269 13.08 -8.48 -7.02
CA LEU A 269 13.46 -8.43 -8.43
C LEU A 269 12.64 -9.42 -9.27
N ARG A 270 12.44 -10.65 -8.78
CA ARG A 270 11.62 -11.65 -9.46
C ARG A 270 10.18 -11.16 -9.62
N GLN A 271 9.60 -10.56 -8.59
CA GLN A 271 8.25 -9.99 -8.65
C GLN A 271 8.17 -8.83 -9.66
N GLN A 272 9.11 -7.88 -9.61
CA GLN A 272 9.14 -6.75 -10.54
C GLN A 272 9.31 -7.20 -12.00
N ASN A 273 10.20 -8.17 -12.26
CA ASN A 273 10.40 -8.74 -13.58
C ASN A 273 9.10 -9.42 -14.10
N GLN A 274 8.38 -10.14 -13.24
CA GLN A 274 7.11 -10.76 -13.63
C GLN A 274 6.04 -9.71 -13.98
N ILE A 275 5.95 -8.62 -13.21
CA ILE A 275 5.04 -7.50 -13.50
C ILE A 275 5.40 -6.87 -14.83
N LEU A 276 6.68 -6.55 -15.06
CA LEU A 276 7.15 -5.95 -16.32
C LEU A 276 6.89 -6.86 -17.52
N LYS A 277 7.16 -8.16 -17.41
CA LYS A 277 6.84 -9.14 -18.46
C LYS A 277 5.36 -9.19 -18.78
N ASN A 278 4.50 -9.14 -17.76
CA ASN A 278 3.06 -9.12 -17.96
C ASN A 278 2.62 -7.84 -18.69
N VAL A 279 3.18 -6.69 -18.30
CA VAL A 279 2.86 -5.40 -18.94
C VAL A 279 3.34 -5.36 -20.39
N SER A 280 4.61 -5.69 -20.61
CA SER A 280 5.23 -5.66 -21.94
C SER A 280 4.57 -6.69 -22.89
N GLY A 281 4.29 -7.91 -22.42
CA GLY A 281 3.70 -8.96 -23.26
C GLY A 281 2.19 -8.83 -23.47
N ASN A 282 1.42 -8.71 -22.38
CA ASN A 282 -0.03 -8.87 -22.43
C ASN A 282 -0.80 -7.56 -22.66
N TYR A 283 -0.23 -6.41 -22.29
CA TYR A 283 -0.93 -5.12 -22.42
C TYR A 283 -0.38 -4.24 -23.54
N LEU A 284 0.95 -4.24 -23.75
CA LEU A 284 1.60 -3.33 -24.70
C LEU A 284 2.17 -4.03 -25.93
N SER A 285 2.37 -5.35 -25.87
CA SER A 285 2.99 -6.17 -26.92
C SER A 285 4.31 -5.56 -27.44
N CYS A 286 5.25 -5.36 -26.53
CA CYS A 286 6.55 -4.71 -26.76
C CYS A 286 7.67 -5.36 -25.94
N GLN A 287 8.93 -4.98 -26.17
CA GLN A 287 10.03 -5.33 -25.27
C GLN A 287 9.94 -4.52 -23.96
N ILE A 288 10.59 -5.00 -22.89
CA ILE A 288 10.51 -4.34 -21.57
C ILE A 288 11.07 -2.91 -21.63
N GLU A 289 12.13 -2.72 -22.41
CA GLU A 289 12.81 -1.45 -22.62
C GLU A 289 11.93 -0.42 -23.36
N GLU A 290 10.96 -0.90 -24.15
CA GLU A 290 10.02 -0.07 -24.92
C GLU A 290 8.77 0.33 -24.13
N VAL A 291 8.56 -0.23 -22.93
CA VAL A 291 7.37 0.02 -22.11
C VAL A 291 7.12 1.52 -21.90
N PRO A 292 8.12 2.36 -21.53
CA PRO A 292 7.89 3.78 -21.32
C PRO A 292 7.37 4.49 -22.58
N GLU A 293 8.00 4.24 -23.74
CA GLU A 293 7.63 4.83 -25.02
C GLU A 293 6.21 4.38 -25.44
N LYS A 294 5.88 3.10 -25.26
CA LYS A 294 4.55 2.57 -25.58
C LYS A 294 3.46 3.17 -24.71
N VAL A 295 3.74 3.41 -23.43
CA VAL A 295 2.80 4.10 -22.52
C VAL A 295 2.60 5.55 -22.94
N GLU A 296 3.67 6.25 -23.34
CA GLU A 296 3.57 7.62 -23.85
C GLU A 296 2.74 7.68 -25.15
N ALA A 297 3.01 6.78 -26.09
CA ALA A 297 2.25 6.66 -27.34
C ALA A 297 0.77 6.33 -27.09
N LEU A 298 0.47 5.45 -26.14
CA LEU A 298 -0.89 5.11 -25.74
C LEU A 298 -1.63 6.34 -25.17
N ASN A 299 -0.99 7.11 -24.29
CA ASN A 299 -1.55 8.33 -23.72
C ASN A 299 -1.78 9.41 -24.80
N ALA A 300 -0.85 9.57 -25.75
CA ALA A 300 -0.99 10.49 -26.86
C ALA A 300 -2.17 10.09 -27.77
N ASN A 301 -2.29 8.80 -28.09
CA ASN A 301 -3.41 8.27 -28.88
C ASN A 301 -4.75 8.42 -28.16
N TYR A 302 -4.80 8.21 -26.84
CA TYR A 302 -5.99 8.44 -26.03
C TYR A 302 -6.47 9.90 -26.12
N ARG A 303 -5.56 10.86 -25.92
CA ARG A 303 -5.87 12.29 -26.05
C ARG A 303 -6.34 12.67 -27.45
N LYS A 304 -5.71 12.12 -28.49
CA LYS A 304 -6.10 12.34 -29.90
C LYS A 304 -7.50 11.79 -30.19
N SER A 305 -7.81 10.58 -29.70
CA SER A 305 -9.13 9.97 -29.84
C SER A 305 -10.20 10.79 -29.11
N GLN A 306 -9.93 11.25 -27.89
CA GLN A 306 -10.84 12.11 -27.13
C GLN A 306 -11.11 13.44 -27.83
N SER A 307 -10.09 14.07 -28.41
CA SER A 307 -10.26 15.30 -29.20
C SER A 307 -11.07 15.06 -30.48
N ARG A 308 -10.85 13.94 -31.17
CA ARG A 308 -11.65 13.54 -32.34
C ARG A 308 -13.10 13.27 -31.96
N GLU A 309 -13.34 12.59 -30.86
CA GLU A 309 -14.67 12.33 -30.32
C GLU A 309 -15.41 13.64 -30.03
N SER A 310 -14.79 14.58 -29.31
CA SER A 310 -15.39 15.90 -29.04
C SER A 310 -15.72 16.68 -30.32
N THR A 311 -14.85 16.62 -31.33
CA THR A 311 -15.10 17.24 -32.65
C THR A 311 -16.31 16.61 -33.36
N LEU A 312 -16.36 15.28 -33.43
CA LEU A 312 -17.46 14.56 -34.05
C LEU A 312 -18.78 14.76 -33.30
N LEU A 313 -18.74 14.83 -31.96
CA LEU A 313 -19.91 15.16 -31.14
C LEU A 313 -20.45 16.54 -31.46
N LYS A 314 -19.57 17.53 -31.66
CA LYS A 314 -19.96 18.88 -32.06
C LYS A 314 -20.58 18.92 -33.46
N GLU A 315 -19.99 18.23 -34.43
CA GLU A 315 -20.55 18.13 -35.79
C GLU A 315 -21.92 17.44 -35.78
N LEU A 316 -22.06 16.34 -35.02
CA LEU A 316 -23.34 15.64 -34.86
C LEU A 316 -24.39 16.54 -34.21
N ALA A 317 -24.02 17.27 -33.16
CA ALA A 317 -24.91 18.21 -32.48
C ALA A 317 -25.40 19.31 -33.43
N ALA A 318 -24.52 19.86 -34.27
CA ALA A 318 -24.88 20.86 -35.28
C ALA A 318 -25.85 20.30 -36.33
N ILE A 319 -25.66 19.05 -36.78
CA ILE A 319 -26.57 18.38 -37.72
C ILE A 319 -27.95 18.18 -37.10
N GLU A 320 -28.05 17.65 -35.87
CA GLU A 320 -29.35 17.45 -35.22
C GLU A 320 -30.06 18.78 -34.93
N ALA A 321 -29.31 19.80 -34.48
CA ALA A 321 -29.84 21.15 -34.30
C ALA A 321 -30.39 21.74 -35.60
N SER A 322 -29.68 21.55 -36.73
CA SER A 322 -30.12 22.02 -38.04
C SER A 322 -31.43 21.36 -38.49
N LYS A 323 -31.57 20.05 -38.28
CA LYS A 323 -32.83 19.34 -38.59
C LYS A 323 -34.02 19.88 -37.80
N VAL A 324 -33.82 20.13 -36.50
CA VAL A 324 -34.85 20.73 -35.64
C VAL A 324 -35.19 22.14 -36.11
N PHE A 325 -34.17 22.96 -36.37
CA PHE A 325 -34.34 24.33 -36.86
C PHE A 325 -35.14 24.36 -38.18
N GLU A 326 -34.77 23.51 -39.14
CA GLU A 326 -35.50 23.41 -40.41
C GLU A 326 -36.97 23.04 -40.22
N LYS A 327 -37.26 22.05 -39.36
CA LYS A 327 -38.64 21.67 -39.05
C LYS A 327 -39.42 22.84 -38.44
N PHE A 328 -38.85 23.54 -37.45
CA PHE A 328 -39.51 24.71 -36.85
C PHE A 328 -39.69 25.87 -37.83
N SER A 329 -38.79 26.04 -38.80
CA SER A 329 -38.89 27.11 -39.80
C SER A 329 -39.88 26.81 -40.93
N LYS A 330 -40.07 25.53 -41.29
CA LYS A 330 -40.88 25.10 -42.46
C LYS A 330 -42.27 24.57 -42.09
N SER A 331 -42.48 24.13 -40.84
CA SER A 331 -43.73 23.51 -40.40
C SER A 331 -44.40 24.32 -39.30
N GLU A 332 -45.71 24.16 -39.12
CA GLU A 332 -46.44 24.69 -37.96
C GLU A 332 -46.17 23.88 -36.67
N LYS A 333 -45.23 22.93 -36.66
CA LYS A 333 -44.89 22.18 -35.44
C LYS A 333 -44.37 23.11 -34.37
N LEU A 334 -45.01 23.07 -33.21
CA LEU A 334 -44.61 23.83 -32.03
C LEU A 334 -43.67 23.04 -31.14
N VAL A 335 -43.54 21.72 -31.32
CA VAL A 335 -42.69 20.87 -30.49
C VAL A 335 -41.84 19.90 -31.32
N ASP A 336 -40.56 19.77 -30.95
CA ASP A 336 -39.68 18.71 -31.44
C ASP A 336 -38.71 18.25 -30.35
N PHE A 337 -38.06 17.10 -30.56
CA PHE A 337 -37.12 16.57 -29.60
C PHE A 337 -35.86 15.98 -30.25
N ILE A 338 -34.78 15.99 -29.48
CA ILE A 338 -33.53 15.28 -29.80
C ILE A 338 -33.26 14.28 -28.70
N TYR A 339 -33.11 13.03 -29.10
CA TYR A 339 -32.73 11.92 -28.23
C TYR A 339 -31.40 11.31 -28.65
N LYS A 340 -30.53 11.01 -27.68
CA LYS A 340 -29.34 10.17 -27.88
C LYS A 340 -29.23 9.13 -26.76
N PRO A 341 -29.17 7.82 -27.07
CA PRO A 341 -29.07 6.79 -26.03
C PRO A 341 -27.74 6.88 -25.27
N GLU A 342 -26.68 7.41 -25.88
CA GLU A 342 -25.39 7.56 -25.22
C GLU A 342 -25.46 8.55 -24.06
N ASN A 343 -25.04 8.12 -22.87
CA ASN A 343 -25.00 8.97 -21.68
C ASN A 343 -23.79 9.94 -21.71
N ASN A 344 -23.76 10.82 -22.71
CA ASN A 344 -22.85 11.96 -22.77
C ASN A 344 -23.62 13.30 -22.65
N PRO A 345 -23.63 13.93 -21.47
CA PRO A 345 -24.27 15.23 -21.26
C PRO A 345 -23.71 16.38 -22.11
N GLU A 346 -22.49 16.23 -22.64
CA GLU A 346 -21.86 17.21 -23.52
C GLU A 346 -22.67 17.40 -24.80
N PHE A 347 -23.16 16.30 -25.40
CA PHE A 347 -23.98 16.35 -26.62
C PHE A 347 -25.22 17.23 -26.44
N ILE A 348 -25.95 17.05 -25.34
CA ILE A 348 -27.18 17.81 -25.03
C ILE A 348 -26.88 19.32 -24.95
N THR A 349 -25.75 19.66 -24.35
CA THR A 349 -25.33 21.07 -24.20
C THR A 349 -24.85 21.65 -25.52
N LEU A 350 -24.14 20.87 -26.34
CA LEU A 350 -23.71 21.27 -27.68
C LEU A 350 -24.92 21.48 -28.60
N ALA A 351 -25.87 20.54 -28.66
CA ALA A 351 -27.04 20.63 -29.53
C ALA A 351 -27.92 21.85 -29.17
N GLN A 352 -28.10 22.12 -27.88
CA GLN A 352 -28.75 23.35 -27.40
C GLN A 352 -28.05 24.61 -27.93
N LYS A 353 -26.72 24.66 -27.82
CA LYS A 353 -25.92 25.83 -28.20
C LYS A 353 -25.93 26.05 -29.72
N GLU A 354 -25.82 24.98 -30.51
CA GLU A 354 -25.87 25.05 -31.97
C GLU A 354 -27.25 25.51 -32.45
N LEU A 355 -28.35 25.01 -31.87
CA LEU A 355 -29.69 25.50 -32.21
C LEU A 355 -29.88 26.98 -31.86
N ALA A 356 -29.46 27.39 -30.66
CA ALA A 356 -29.51 28.81 -30.26
C ALA A 356 -28.71 29.70 -31.23
N THR A 357 -27.57 29.21 -31.73
CA THR A 357 -26.77 29.90 -32.74
C THR A 357 -27.55 30.06 -34.05
N LEU A 358 -28.16 28.98 -34.55
CA LEU A 358 -28.98 29.01 -35.77
C LEU A 358 -30.17 29.97 -35.67
N ILE A 359 -30.85 30.02 -34.52
CA ILE A 359 -31.96 30.96 -34.27
C ILE A 359 -31.44 32.41 -34.33
N ASN A 360 -30.35 32.69 -33.61
CA ASN A 360 -29.77 34.04 -33.54
C ASN A 360 -29.21 34.52 -34.88
N THR A 361 -28.67 33.63 -35.71
CA THR A 361 -28.19 34.00 -37.06
C THR A 361 -29.31 34.18 -38.08
N ASN A 362 -30.52 33.66 -37.81
CA ASN A 362 -31.65 33.69 -38.74
C ASN A 362 -32.88 34.35 -38.09
N THR A 363 -32.76 35.60 -37.67
CA THR A 363 -33.78 36.36 -36.91
C THR A 363 -35.13 36.54 -37.63
N GLY A 364 -35.19 36.28 -38.94
CA GLY A 364 -36.43 36.30 -39.74
C GLY A 364 -37.08 34.93 -39.96
N SER A 365 -36.53 33.85 -39.41
CA SER A 365 -37.00 32.46 -39.63
C SER A 365 -38.32 32.12 -38.94
N GLY A 366 -38.80 32.94 -38.02
CA GLY A 366 -40.01 32.67 -37.23
C GLY A 366 -39.83 31.64 -36.12
N VAL A 367 -38.62 31.08 -35.95
CA VAL A 367 -38.27 30.16 -34.86
C VAL A 367 -37.94 30.94 -33.60
N ASP A 368 -38.62 30.62 -32.49
CA ASP A 368 -38.56 31.32 -31.21
C ASP A 368 -38.84 30.34 -30.06
N LEU A 369 -37.79 29.96 -29.33
CA LEU A 369 -37.88 29.07 -28.16
C LEU A 369 -38.29 29.79 -26.86
N THR A 370 -38.55 31.10 -26.90
CA THR A 370 -39.07 31.82 -25.75
C THR A 370 -40.60 31.79 -25.74
N ASP A 371 -41.24 32.09 -26.87
CA ASP A 371 -42.69 32.29 -26.90
C ASP A 371 -43.46 31.34 -27.82
N LYS A 372 -42.81 30.64 -28.75
CA LYS A 372 -43.50 29.83 -29.78
C LYS A 372 -43.20 28.33 -29.70
N GLN A 373 -41.97 27.93 -29.99
CA GLN A 373 -41.60 26.52 -30.12
C GLN A 373 -40.95 25.97 -28.84
N THR A 374 -41.10 24.66 -28.62
CA THR A 374 -40.49 23.92 -27.51
C THR A 374 -39.58 22.81 -28.03
N LEU A 375 -38.33 22.81 -27.57
CA LEU A 375 -37.36 21.74 -27.78
C LEU A 375 -37.20 20.90 -26.50
N ILE A 376 -37.29 19.58 -26.64
CA ILE A 376 -36.89 18.62 -25.62
C ILE A 376 -35.59 17.94 -26.03
N LEU A 377 -34.58 17.97 -25.16
CA LEU A 377 -33.30 17.29 -25.33
C LEU A 377 -33.14 16.26 -24.23
N PHE A 378 -32.92 14.99 -24.55
CA PHE A 378 -32.65 13.99 -23.51
C PHE A 378 -31.71 12.89 -23.97
N ASN A 379 -31.00 12.30 -23.01
CA ASN A 379 -30.07 11.20 -23.28
C ASN A 379 -30.10 10.10 -22.23
N GLY A 380 -29.38 9.01 -22.52
CA GLY A 380 -29.34 7.81 -21.70
C GLY A 380 -30.40 6.79 -22.11
N ASP A 381 -30.17 5.52 -21.74
CA ASP A 381 -31.08 4.44 -22.08
C ASP A 381 -31.24 3.39 -20.96
N TYR A 382 -32.22 2.50 -21.09
CA TYR A 382 -32.40 1.38 -20.15
C TYR A 382 -31.29 0.32 -20.29
N PRO A 383 -30.90 -0.15 -21.50
CA PRO A 383 -29.89 -1.19 -21.65
C PRO A 383 -28.50 -0.89 -21.08
N SER A 384 -28.04 0.37 -21.11
CA SER A 384 -26.72 0.73 -20.55
C SER A 384 -26.68 0.63 -19.03
N GLY A 385 -27.84 0.60 -18.36
CA GLY A 385 -27.92 0.68 -16.90
C GLY A 385 -27.43 2.02 -16.35
N THR A 386 -27.16 3.00 -17.22
CA THR A 386 -26.73 4.34 -16.83
C THR A 386 -27.90 5.33 -16.94
N GLY A 387 -27.86 6.36 -16.10
CA GLY A 387 -28.83 7.44 -16.14
C GLY A 387 -28.66 8.39 -17.34
N GLY A 388 -29.16 9.60 -17.20
CA GLY A 388 -29.11 10.60 -18.26
C GLY A 388 -29.40 12.01 -17.79
N MET A 389 -29.60 12.90 -18.75
CA MET A 389 -29.98 14.29 -18.56
C MET A 389 -31.14 14.59 -19.50
N VAL A 390 -32.05 15.44 -19.02
CA VAL A 390 -33.08 16.05 -19.84
C VAL A 390 -33.00 17.57 -19.71
N LYS A 391 -33.17 18.27 -20.82
CA LYS A 391 -33.39 19.70 -20.89
C LYS A 391 -34.63 19.98 -21.73
N VAL A 392 -35.46 20.90 -21.28
CA VAL A 392 -36.62 21.40 -22.04
C VAL A 392 -36.49 22.90 -22.14
N LEU A 393 -36.71 23.44 -23.34
CA LEU A 393 -36.60 24.86 -23.67
C LEU A 393 -37.83 25.25 -24.50
N GLY A 394 -38.68 26.13 -24.01
CA GLY A 394 -39.91 26.54 -24.70
C GLY A 394 -41.09 26.84 -23.79
N PRO A 395 -42.17 27.43 -24.32
CA PRO A 395 -43.37 27.77 -23.56
C PRO A 395 -44.07 26.55 -22.92
N LYS A 396 -43.85 25.33 -23.45
CA LYS A 396 -44.42 24.10 -22.87
C LYS A 396 -43.55 23.43 -21.81
N ALA A 397 -42.47 24.06 -21.34
CA ALA A 397 -41.51 23.44 -20.43
C ALA A 397 -42.14 22.93 -19.12
N GLU A 398 -43.11 23.64 -18.55
CA GLU A 398 -43.79 23.22 -17.31
C GLU A 398 -44.71 22.01 -17.50
N GLU A 399 -45.44 21.97 -18.63
CA GLU A 399 -46.28 20.83 -19.03
C GLU A 399 -45.43 19.58 -19.24
N VAL A 400 -44.38 19.71 -20.08
CA VAL A 400 -43.45 18.62 -20.39
C VAL A 400 -42.73 18.14 -19.13
N GLN A 401 -42.26 19.05 -18.27
CA GLN A 401 -41.63 18.66 -17.00
C GLN A 401 -42.56 17.77 -16.15
N THR A 402 -43.84 18.14 -16.07
CA THR A 402 -44.82 17.42 -15.26
C THR A 402 -45.06 16.02 -15.81
N GLU A 403 -45.22 15.89 -17.13
CA GLU A 403 -45.46 14.59 -17.78
C GLU A 403 -44.21 13.70 -17.79
N LEU A 404 -43.01 14.27 -17.94
CA LEU A 404 -41.75 13.53 -17.85
C LEU A 404 -41.50 12.99 -16.44
N LYS A 405 -41.80 13.77 -15.38
CA LYS A 405 -41.66 13.29 -13.99
C LYS A 405 -42.64 12.16 -13.63
N LYS A 406 -43.77 12.06 -14.32
CA LYS A 406 -44.72 10.94 -14.16
C LYS A 406 -44.22 9.67 -14.85
N ARG A 407 -43.51 9.81 -15.97
CA ARG A 407 -43.05 8.69 -16.81
C ARG A 407 -41.67 8.18 -16.45
N ILE A 408 -40.81 9.03 -15.91
CA ILE A 408 -39.44 8.69 -15.53
C ILE A 408 -39.32 8.77 -14.01
N SER A 409 -39.40 7.62 -13.37
CA SER A 409 -39.42 7.48 -11.91
C SER A 409 -38.20 8.09 -11.21
N ASN A 410 -37.03 8.06 -11.86
CA ASN A 410 -35.76 8.54 -11.32
C ASN A 410 -35.35 9.93 -11.85
N LEU A 411 -36.27 10.69 -12.45
CA LEU A 411 -36.02 12.04 -12.92
C LEU A 411 -36.07 13.05 -11.75
N LYS A 412 -34.91 13.65 -11.45
CA LYS A 412 -34.79 14.74 -10.48
C LYS A 412 -34.31 16.00 -11.18
N GLY A 413 -35.01 17.11 -10.98
CA GLY A 413 -34.68 18.35 -11.68
C GLY A 413 -35.67 19.47 -11.37
N GLY A 414 -35.28 20.67 -11.79
CA GLY A 414 -36.04 21.88 -11.59
C GLY A 414 -35.93 22.80 -12.80
N GLY A 415 -36.91 23.68 -12.92
CA GLY A 415 -37.10 24.59 -14.03
C GLY A 415 -38.10 25.66 -13.62
N LYS A 416 -38.08 26.81 -14.31
CA LYS A 416 -39.08 27.87 -14.15
C LYS A 416 -39.36 28.49 -15.51
N GLY A 417 -40.63 28.79 -15.79
CA GLY A 417 -41.05 29.41 -17.04
C GLY A 417 -40.69 28.52 -18.23
N THR A 418 -39.92 29.05 -19.17
CA THR A 418 -39.61 28.40 -20.45
C THR A 418 -38.44 27.42 -20.41
N SER A 419 -37.96 27.02 -19.22
CA SER A 419 -36.81 26.12 -19.10
C SER A 419 -36.95 25.09 -17.99
N PHE A 420 -36.52 23.87 -18.27
CA PHE A 420 -36.37 22.79 -17.29
C PHE A 420 -35.08 22.01 -17.54
N GLN A 421 -34.39 21.63 -16.46
CA GLN A 421 -33.27 20.71 -16.52
C GLN A 421 -33.37 19.66 -15.42
N GLY A 422 -33.13 18.40 -15.78
CA GLY A 422 -33.14 17.29 -14.85
C GLY A 422 -32.08 16.24 -15.14
N LYS A 423 -31.70 15.53 -14.09
CA LYS A 423 -30.85 14.34 -14.13
C LYS A 423 -31.71 13.12 -13.87
N ILE A 424 -31.49 12.09 -14.66
CA ILE A 424 -32.13 10.79 -14.57
C ILE A 424 -31.09 9.87 -13.93
N GLY A 425 -31.42 9.26 -12.79
CA GLY A 425 -30.48 8.37 -12.09
C GLY A 425 -30.24 7.06 -12.86
N LYS A 426 -31.32 6.50 -13.39
CA LYS A 426 -31.39 5.31 -14.25
C LYS A 426 -32.75 5.32 -14.94
N TYR A 427 -32.85 4.66 -16.09
CA TYR A 427 -34.14 4.35 -16.72
C TYR A 427 -34.67 3.02 -16.21
N GLU A 428 -35.99 2.89 -16.12
CA GLU A 428 -36.67 1.61 -15.96
C GLU A 428 -37.21 1.11 -17.32
N LYS A 429 -37.47 -0.19 -17.41
CA LYS A 429 -37.94 -0.82 -18.65
C LYS A 429 -39.28 -0.19 -19.10
N GLY A 430 -39.34 0.29 -20.35
CA GLY A 430 -40.56 0.88 -20.92
C GLY A 430 -40.73 2.39 -20.70
N GLU A 431 -39.89 3.02 -19.88
CA GLU A 431 -40.01 4.47 -19.61
C GLU A 431 -39.69 5.31 -20.85
N ILE A 432 -38.69 4.91 -21.65
CA ILE A 432 -38.27 5.66 -22.85
C ILE A 432 -39.33 5.57 -23.94
N GLU A 433 -39.90 4.39 -24.16
CA GLU A 433 -40.99 4.17 -25.10
C GLU A 433 -42.23 4.98 -24.71
N SER A 434 -42.52 5.06 -23.40
CA SER A 434 -43.60 5.91 -22.87
C SER A 434 -43.33 7.40 -23.10
N VAL A 435 -42.08 7.84 -22.98
CA VAL A 435 -41.68 9.23 -23.27
C VAL A 435 -41.82 9.53 -24.76
N PHE A 436 -41.35 8.66 -25.66
CA PHE A 436 -41.50 8.89 -27.11
C PHE A 436 -42.97 8.96 -27.51
N SER A 437 -43.80 8.03 -27.02
CA SER A 437 -45.23 8.04 -27.30
C SER A 437 -45.91 9.34 -26.84
N TYR A 438 -45.48 9.91 -25.71
CA TYR A 438 -45.97 11.22 -25.28
C TYR A 438 -45.48 12.36 -26.19
N LEU A 439 -44.18 12.42 -26.47
CA LEU A 439 -43.57 13.52 -27.24
C LEU A 439 -44.03 13.54 -28.70
N GLU A 440 -44.31 12.39 -29.31
CA GLU A 440 -44.82 12.29 -30.68
C GLU A 440 -46.26 12.80 -30.83
N ASN A 441 -47.05 12.76 -29.76
CA ASN A 441 -48.45 13.22 -29.72
C ASN A 441 -48.62 14.63 -29.12
N LEU A 442 -47.51 15.30 -28.79
CA LEU A 442 -47.53 16.64 -28.21
C LEU A 442 -47.57 17.69 -29.34
N GLU A 443 -48.74 18.32 -29.53
CA GLU A 443 -48.99 19.29 -30.62
C GLU A 443 -48.33 20.66 -30.39
#